data_AF-A0A6A6IHZ2-F1
#
_entry.id   AF-A0A6A6IHZ2-F1
#
_cell.length_a   1.000
_cell.length_b   1.000
_cell.length_c   1.000
_cell.angle_alpha   90.00
_cell.angle_beta   90.00
_cell.angle_gamma   90.00
#
_symmetry.space_group_name_H-M   'P 1'
#
loop_
_entity.id
_entity.type
_entity.pdbx_description
1 polymer ?
#
loop_
_entity_poly.entity_id
_entity_poly.type
_entity_poly.pdbx_seq_one_letter_code
_entity_poly.pdbx_strand_id
1 'polypeptide(L)'
;MPPSRWTLLLGFALQLPKVLAYPRESSPTTVQLDVREDRFVFGAIGDSWASGIEWNDDNRFDNNSDGCMRYKYAWSTVVNASYADWVPDGREPQFEFKACSGAHLEDMMGQMDQLTRPKVVLMEAGGNNADFYPMVDACLFHAAIPPKKYGTQYEDDDPNNPQGECRKEIGLVRSRLQGDGMKNKVADTIHAWRGHKAVVGNDASLFLLGYPWFFALAEQCDHWHFNVWWALQNQNLVKHMREDFNEMTDLMNRAIREAAESFDDPKIQYIDINPAFNNHRFCEEGHSRTDQLNWSNKVHIWNNPAKWFVTIKNGNEAKTYNTTADEIPPTEDVDKLIEHPEEPTVEGNNVVLTFYNPDYPDLSMEWKTDSKDFAALSGDTEGSVDRTLHPTEDGHKDMGAIVVERLKQTLQNQNVTPPQSTSVPQPTLQPEPEPTPEPEPTPEPEPTPEPTRDPLADECSRSLGKEKRQHICA
;
A
#
# COMPACT_ATOMS: atom_id res chain seq x y z
N MET A 1 59.91 10.87 16.22
CA MET A 1 60.65 11.99 15.61
C MET A 1 60.87 11.65 14.13
N PRO A 2 60.41 12.50 13.19
CA PRO A 2 60.60 12.38 11.72
C PRO A 2 62.00 12.98 11.33
N PRO A 3 62.49 13.02 10.06
CA PRO A 3 61.76 13.38 8.83
C PRO A 3 62.25 12.82 7.45
N SER A 4 61.47 13.10 6.37
CA SER A 4 61.84 13.91 5.16
C SER A 4 62.20 13.06 3.91
N ARG A 5 61.36 12.94 2.86
CA ARG A 5 60.93 13.87 1.76
C ARG A 5 61.78 13.76 0.46
N TRP A 6 61.05 13.91 -0.68
CA TRP A 6 61.46 14.14 -2.09
C TRP A 6 61.73 12.87 -2.94
N THR A 7 61.22 12.65 -4.17
CA THR A 7 61.25 13.53 -5.36
C THR A 7 60.47 12.94 -6.59
N LEU A 8 59.80 13.81 -7.38
CA LEU A 8 59.42 13.84 -8.84
C LEU A 8 58.75 12.60 -9.50
N LEU A 9 57.55 12.64 -10.12
CA LEU A 9 56.97 13.36 -11.28
C LEU A 9 57.56 13.08 -12.68
N LEU A 10 56.66 12.55 -13.55
CA LEU A 10 56.44 12.76 -15.00
C LEU A 10 57.46 12.23 -16.04
N GLY A 11 56.93 11.48 -17.01
CA GLY A 11 57.57 11.18 -18.29
C GLY A 11 56.59 10.54 -19.29
N PHE A 12 55.93 11.38 -20.09
CA PHE A 12 55.01 11.03 -21.19
C PHE A 12 55.80 10.67 -22.47
N ALA A 13 55.33 9.61 -23.17
CA ALA A 13 55.20 9.42 -24.62
C ALA A 13 56.36 9.68 -25.62
N LEU A 14 56.60 8.74 -26.55
CA LEU A 14 56.21 8.81 -27.99
C LEU A 14 56.97 7.78 -28.88
N GLN A 15 56.18 7.03 -29.67
CA GLN A 15 56.33 6.64 -31.10
C GLN A 15 57.38 5.59 -31.56
N LEU A 16 56.99 4.39 -32.05
CA LEU A 16 56.54 3.97 -33.43
C LEU A 16 57.68 3.96 -34.49
N PRO A 17 57.68 3.18 -35.62
CA PRO A 17 56.67 2.26 -36.19
C PRO A 17 57.16 0.97 -36.95
N LYS A 18 56.17 0.15 -37.39
CA LYS A 18 56.08 -0.73 -38.60
C LYS A 18 56.94 -2.01 -38.69
N VAL A 19 56.29 -3.17 -38.85
CA VAL A 19 56.28 -3.98 -40.10
C VAL A 19 55.04 -4.90 -40.11
N LEU A 20 54.41 -4.97 -41.29
CA LEU A 20 53.27 -5.79 -41.70
C LEU A 20 53.55 -7.30 -41.62
N ALA A 21 52.61 -8.06 -41.04
CA ALA A 21 52.39 -9.45 -41.39
C ALA A 21 50.90 -9.79 -41.22
N TYR A 22 50.23 -10.04 -42.34
CA TYR A 22 48.91 -10.66 -42.40
C TYR A 22 48.99 -12.08 -41.81
N PRO A 23 48.10 -12.48 -40.90
CA PRO A 23 47.83 -13.89 -40.66
C PRO A 23 46.79 -14.38 -41.67
N ARG A 24 47.17 -15.46 -42.35
CA ARG A 24 46.35 -16.34 -43.19
C ARG A 24 45.03 -16.72 -42.50
N GLU A 25 43.98 -16.80 -43.32
CA GLU A 25 42.79 -17.61 -43.09
C GLU A 25 43.17 -18.94 -42.43
N SER A 26 42.75 -19.10 -41.18
CA SER A 26 42.58 -20.39 -40.56
C SER A 26 41.09 -20.57 -40.34
N SER A 27 40.62 -21.76 -40.71
CA SER A 27 39.24 -22.23 -40.73
C SER A 27 38.38 -21.72 -39.57
N PRO A 28 37.06 -21.59 -39.77
CA PRO A 28 36.15 -21.19 -38.71
C PRO A 28 36.28 -22.22 -37.59
N THR A 29 36.94 -21.82 -36.51
CA THR A 29 36.71 -22.45 -35.22
C THR A 29 35.29 -22.03 -34.90
N THR A 30 34.38 -22.98 -35.05
CA THR A 30 33.02 -22.87 -34.55
C THR A 30 33.17 -22.52 -33.07
N VAL A 31 33.10 -21.23 -32.76
CA VAL A 31 32.74 -20.78 -31.43
C VAL A 31 31.39 -21.43 -31.23
N GLN A 32 31.35 -22.49 -30.42
CA GLN A 32 30.12 -22.93 -29.81
C GLN A 32 29.60 -21.69 -29.08
N LEU A 33 28.72 -20.95 -29.75
CA LEU A 33 27.75 -20.10 -29.11
C LEU A 33 27.08 -20.99 -28.09
N ASP A 34 27.45 -20.77 -26.83
CA ASP A 34 26.93 -21.48 -25.68
C ASP A 34 25.40 -21.43 -25.79
N VAL A 35 24.80 -22.60 -25.92
CA VAL A 35 23.37 -22.87 -26.06
C VAL A 35 22.71 -22.57 -24.71
N ARG A 36 22.68 -21.29 -24.34
CA ARG A 36 22.02 -20.76 -23.15
C ARG A 36 20.90 -19.76 -23.48
N GLU A 37 20.48 -19.69 -24.74
CA GLU A 37 19.25 -18.98 -25.16
C GLU A 37 17.96 -19.80 -24.93
N ASP A 38 18.05 -21.00 -24.33
CA ASP A 38 16.89 -21.91 -24.24
C ASP A 38 15.87 -21.57 -23.13
N ARG A 39 16.21 -20.70 -22.16
CA ARG A 39 15.28 -20.38 -21.07
C ARG A 39 14.39 -19.17 -21.36
N PHE A 40 13.12 -19.29 -20.99
CA PHE A 40 12.18 -18.18 -21.00
C PHE A 40 12.32 -17.38 -19.69
N VAL A 41 13.16 -16.35 -19.71
CA VAL A 41 13.35 -15.48 -18.55
C VAL A 41 12.13 -14.59 -18.36
N PHE A 42 11.56 -14.56 -17.15
CA PHE A 42 10.61 -13.53 -16.75
C PHE A 42 10.94 -13.00 -15.36
N GLY A 43 10.73 -11.70 -15.17
CA GLY A 43 11.03 -11.00 -13.93
C GLY A 43 9.77 -10.44 -13.26
N ALA A 44 9.73 -10.49 -11.94
CA ALA A 44 8.75 -9.76 -11.13
C ALA A 44 9.46 -8.65 -10.35
N ILE A 45 9.03 -7.41 -10.58
CA ILE A 45 9.52 -6.20 -9.92
C ILE A 45 8.34 -5.46 -9.32
N GLY A 46 8.59 -4.55 -8.39
CA GLY A 46 7.53 -3.79 -7.74
C GLY A 46 7.81 -3.49 -6.28
N ASP A 47 6.75 -3.04 -5.61
CA ASP A 47 6.75 -2.68 -4.21
C ASP A 47 6.37 -3.85 -3.28
N SER A 48 5.82 -3.53 -2.11
CA SER A 48 5.42 -4.49 -1.10
C SER A 48 4.33 -5.46 -1.59
N TRP A 49 3.39 -5.01 -2.45
CA TRP A 49 2.36 -5.87 -3.03
C TRP A 49 2.94 -6.90 -4.02
N ALA A 50 3.95 -6.50 -4.79
CA ALA A 50 4.69 -7.40 -5.65
C ALA A 50 5.54 -8.40 -4.86
N SER A 51 6.18 -7.94 -3.78
CA SER A 51 7.02 -8.78 -2.92
C SER A 51 6.21 -9.76 -2.08
N GLY A 52 4.98 -9.39 -1.71
CA GLY A 52 4.04 -10.15 -0.89
C GLY A 52 4.30 -10.12 0.63
N ILE A 53 5.35 -9.43 1.09
CA ILE A 53 5.74 -9.28 2.50
C ILE A 53 5.77 -10.58 3.30
N GLU A 54 6.94 -11.20 3.38
CA GLU A 54 7.18 -12.29 4.34
C GLU A 54 7.00 -11.82 5.79
N TRP A 55 6.76 -12.78 6.69
CA TRP A 55 6.63 -12.47 8.12
C TRP A 55 7.20 -13.55 9.05
N ASN A 56 7.74 -14.65 8.55
CA ASN A 56 8.47 -15.62 9.35
C ASN A 56 9.47 -16.40 8.49
N ASP A 57 10.39 -17.14 9.12
CA ASP A 57 11.39 -17.94 8.42
C ASP A 57 10.76 -18.96 7.45
N ASP A 58 9.60 -19.51 7.80
CA ASP A 58 8.92 -20.53 7.02
C ASP A 58 8.35 -20.00 5.71
N ASN A 59 8.13 -18.69 5.58
CA ASN A 59 7.52 -18.08 4.42
C ASN A 59 8.40 -17.18 3.57
N ARG A 60 9.69 -17.13 3.88
CA ARG A 60 10.69 -16.42 3.09
C ARG A 60 10.91 -17.11 1.74
N PHE A 61 10.99 -16.32 0.67
CA PHE A 61 11.37 -16.83 -0.65
C PHE A 61 12.90 -17.02 -0.78
N ASP A 62 13.69 -16.08 -0.27
CA ASP A 62 15.14 -16.01 -0.50
C ASP A 62 15.97 -15.68 0.75
N ASN A 63 15.45 -16.05 1.92
CA ASN A 63 16.02 -15.74 3.24
C ASN A 63 16.08 -14.24 3.56
N ASN A 64 15.51 -13.36 2.72
CA ASN A 64 15.41 -11.92 2.95
C ASN A 64 16.75 -11.22 3.23
N SER A 65 17.83 -11.72 2.62
CA SER A 65 19.18 -11.19 2.86
C SER A 65 19.39 -9.74 2.42
N ASP A 66 18.51 -9.21 1.57
CA ASP A 66 18.51 -7.84 1.06
C ASP A 66 17.38 -6.97 1.65
N GLY A 67 16.61 -7.49 2.61
CA GLY A 67 15.52 -6.75 3.27
C GLY A 67 14.29 -6.51 2.39
N CYS A 68 14.19 -7.14 1.21
CA CYS A 68 13.09 -6.91 0.27
C CYS A 68 11.79 -7.66 0.60
N MET A 69 11.81 -8.51 1.63
CA MET A 69 10.66 -9.22 2.20
C MET A 69 9.86 -10.06 1.18
N ARG A 70 10.56 -10.82 0.33
CA ARG A 70 9.92 -11.61 -0.73
C ARG A 70 9.22 -12.84 -0.13
N TYR A 71 7.91 -12.90 -0.30
CA TYR A 71 7.04 -13.96 0.20
C TYR A 71 7.01 -15.16 -0.74
N LYS A 72 7.17 -16.37 -0.18
CA LYS A 72 7.23 -17.62 -0.97
C LYS A 72 5.94 -17.97 -1.72
N TYR A 73 4.82 -17.35 -1.33
CA TYR A 73 3.52 -17.51 -1.99
C TYR A 73 3.02 -16.22 -2.65
N ALA A 74 3.90 -15.25 -2.92
CA ALA A 74 3.53 -14.05 -3.67
C ALA A 74 2.94 -14.42 -5.04
N TRP A 75 2.08 -13.56 -5.62
CA TRP A 75 1.40 -13.84 -6.88
C TRP A 75 2.38 -14.18 -8.02
N SER A 76 3.59 -13.64 -7.98
CA SER A 76 4.65 -13.90 -8.96
C SER A 76 5.17 -15.35 -8.88
N THR A 77 5.19 -15.93 -7.69
CA THR A 77 5.53 -17.35 -7.47
C THR A 77 4.42 -18.28 -7.97
N VAL A 78 3.15 -17.86 -7.87
CA VAL A 78 1.99 -18.57 -8.44
C VAL A 78 2.04 -18.56 -9.96
N VAL A 79 2.39 -17.42 -10.56
CA VAL A 79 2.65 -17.30 -12.00
C VAL A 79 3.79 -18.22 -12.42
N ASN A 80 4.89 -18.26 -11.65
CA ASN A 80 6.00 -19.17 -11.89
C ASN A 80 5.58 -20.64 -11.83
N ALA A 81 4.81 -21.04 -10.82
CA ALA A 81 4.32 -22.41 -10.67
C ALA A 81 3.43 -22.84 -11.84
N SER A 82 2.83 -21.88 -12.56
CA SER A 82 1.93 -22.11 -13.70
C SER A 82 2.61 -21.92 -15.05
N TYR A 83 3.95 -21.88 -15.11
CA TYR A 83 4.72 -21.56 -16.33
C TYR A 83 4.35 -22.41 -17.54
N ALA A 84 4.08 -23.71 -17.33
CA ALA A 84 3.78 -24.65 -18.40
C ALA A 84 2.55 -24.24 -19.20
N ASP A 85 1.66 -23.47 -18.59
CA ASP A 85 0.42 -23.07 -19.24
C ASP A 85 0.55 -21.80 -20.07
N TRP A 86 1.55 -20.94 -19.85
CA TRP A 86 1.61 -19.61 -20.48
C TRP A 86 2.94 -19.33 -21.20
N VAL A 87 4.02 -20.04 -20.88
CA VAL A 87 5.31 -19.90 -21.56
C VAL A 87 5.19 -20.45 -23.00
N PRO A 88 5.58 -19.69 -24.03
CA PRO A 88 5.56 -20.15 -25.42
C PRO A 88 6.48 -21.33 -25.67
N ASP A 89 6.04 -22.23 -26.56
CA ASP A 89 6.82 -23.34 -27.12
C ASP A 89 7.36 -24.34 -26.08
N GLY A 90 6.81 -24.36 -24.86
CA GLY A 90 7.21 -25.28 -23.80
C GLY A 90 8.64 -25.05 -23.28
N ARG A 91 9.19 -23.85 -23.46
CA ARG A 91 10.52 -23.49 -22.94
C ARG A 91 10.55 -23.56 -21.41
N GLU A 92 11.70 -23.95 -20.87
CA GLU A 92 11.93 -23.93 -19.42
C GLU A 92 11.96 -22.48 -18.92
N PRO A 93 11.24 -22.14 -17.85
CA PRO A 93 11.19 -20.79 -17.32
C PRO A 93 12.48 -20.49 -16.53
N GLN A 94 12.82 -19.20 -16.46
CA GLN A 94 13.73 -18.69 -15.46
C GLN A 94 13.04 -17.51 -14.77
N PHE A 95 12.55 -17.76 -13.56
CA PHE A 95 11.93 -16.75 -12.73
C PHE A 95 12.97 -15.92 -11.97
N GLU A 96 12.88 -14.60 -12.11
CA GLU A 96 13.74 -13.64 -11.43
C GLU A 96 12.89 -12.72 -10.55
N PHE A 97 12.81 -13.02 -9.25
CA PHE A 97 12.03 -12.25 -8.30
C PHE A 97 12.86 -11.12 -7.70
N LYS A 98 12.54 -9.86 -8.04
CA LYS A 98 13.30 -8.65 -7.67
C LYS A 98 12.46 -7.52 -7.08
N ALA A 99 11.16 -7.73 -6.89
CA ALA A 99 10.30 -6.85 -6.10
C ALA A 99 10.88 -6.61 -4.69
N CYS A 100 10.56 -5.45 -4.11
CA CYS A 100 11.11 -5.04 -2.84
C CYS A 100 10.11 -4.18 -2.07
N SER A 101 9.84 -4.54 -0.81
CA SER A 101 9.03 -3.72 0.09
C SER A 101 9.53 -2.27 0.16
N GLY A 102 8.60 -1.31 0.22
CA GLY A 102 8.90 0.12 0.28
C GLY A 102 9.39 0.75 -1.04
N ALA A 103 9.54 -0.02 -2.11
CA ALA A 103 9.98 0.52 -3.39
C ALA A 103 8.97 1.51 -3.98
N HIS A 104 9.49 2.55 -4.60
CA HIS A 104 8.76 3.53 -5.39
C HIS A 104 9.00 3.28 -6.89
N LEU A 105 8.23 3.95 -7.76
CA LEU A 105 8.39 3.87 -9.22
C LEU A 105 9.83 4.16 -9.69
N GLU A 106 10.51 5.12 -9.04
CA GLU A 106 11.91 5.46 -9.30
C GLU A 106 12.91 4.32 -9.01
N ASP A 107 12.55 3.37 -8.15
CA ASP A 107 13.40 2.23 -7.79
C ASP A 107 13.31 1.08 -8.81
N MET A 108 12.31 1.09 -9.70
CA MET A 108 12.05 0.00 -10.63
C MET A 108 13.26 -0.29 -11.52
N MET A 109 14.02 0.73 -11.91
CA MET A 109 15.21 0.52 -12.73
C MET A 109 16.35 -0.15 -11.95
N GLY A 110 16.46 0.12 -10.64
CA GLY A 110 17.40 -0.59 -9.77
C GLY A 110 17.03 -2.07 -9.59
N GLN A 111 15.73 -2.42 -9.64
CA GLN A 111 15.29 -3.81 -9.69
C GLN A 111 15.54 -4.44 -11.07
N MET A 112 15.32 -3.70 -12.16
CA MET A 112 15.65 -4.12 -13.52
C MET A 112 17.14 -4.39 -13.74
N ASP A 113 18.03 -3.67 -13.05
CA ASP A 113 19.48 -3.90 -13.07
C ASP A 113 19.88 -5.29 -12.55
N GLN A 114 19.02 -5.92 -11.76
CA GLN A 114 19.22 -7.26 -11.20
C GLN A 114 18.61 -8.37 -12.07
N LEU A 115 17.84 -8.01 -13.09
CA LEU A 115 17.31 -8.95 -14.07
C LEU A 115 18.34 -9.22 -15.16
N THR A 116 18.38 -10.44 -15.67
CA THR A 116 19.37 -10.82 -16.70
C THR A 116 18.96 -10.30 -18.07
N ARG A 117 17.92 -10.88 -18.67
CA ARG A 117 17.41 -10.52 -20.00
C ARG A 117 15.96 -10.99 -20.17
N PRO A 118 15.01 -10.45 -19.39
CA PRO A 118 13.63 -10.94 -19.31
C PRO A 118 12.86 -10.74 -20.62
N LYS A 119 12.11 -11.76 -21.03
CA LYS A 119 11.09 -11.69 -22.10
C LYS A 119 9.77 -11.12 -21.61
N VAL A 120 9.49 -11.27 -20.31
CA VAL A 120 8.32 -10.70 -19.65
C VAL A 120 8.77 -10.05 -18.36
N VAL A 121 8.30 -8.83 -18.12
CA VAL A 121 8.44 -8.12 -16.84
C VAL A 121 7.04 -7.86 -16.30
N LEU A 122 6.80 -8.29 -15.08
CA LEU A 122 5.57 -8.05 -14.33
C LEU A 122 5.90 -7.01 -13.25
N MET A 123 5.17 -5.90 -13.23
CA MET A 123 5.44 -4.74 -12.37
C MET A 123 4.18 -4.36 -11.59
N GLU A 124 4.27 -4.29 -10.27
CA GLU A 124 3.22 -3.73 -9.40
C GLU A 124 3.87 -2.71 -8.47
N ALA A 125 3.70 -1.42 -8.78
CA ALA A 125 4.33 -0.33 -8.04
C ALA A 125 3.54 0.97 -8.21
N GLY A 126 3.63 1.84 -7.21
CA GLY A 126 3.05 3.18 -7.21
C GLY A 126 2.37 3.54 -5.90
N GLY A 127 1.92 2.57 -5.11
CA GLY A 127 1.25 2.80 -3.82
C GLY A 127 2.08 3.68 -2.89
N ASN A 128 3.40 3.42 -2.80
CA ASN A 128 4.31 4.23 -1.99
C ASN A 128 4.44 5.67 -2.51
N ASN A 129 4.42 5.89 -3.84
CA ASN A 129 4.48 7.24 -4.42
C ASN A 129 3.26 8.12 -4.10
N ALA A 130 2.13 7.50 -3.72
CA ALA A 130 0.93 8.21 -3.31
C ALA A 130 0.82 8.43 -1.80
N ASP A 131 1.77 7.90 -1.01
CA ASP A 131 1.75 7.86 0.45
C ASP A 131 0.47 7.20 1.01
N PHE A 132 0.11 6.01 0.51
CA PHE A 132 -1.04 5.26 1.04
C PHE A 132 -0.88 4.86 2.51
N TYR A 133 0.33 4.54 2.96
CA TYR A 133 0.56 4.05 4.32
C TYR A 133 0.22 5.09 5.41
N PRO A 134 0.66 6.37 5.32
CA PRO A 134 0.20 7.42 6.23
C PRO A 134 -1.33 7.55 6.33
N MET A 135 -2.05 7.46 5.21
CA MET A 135 -3.52 7.48 5.19
C MET A 135 -4.12 6.27 5.91
N VAL A 136 -3.57 5.08 5.66
CA VAL A 136 -3.95 3.85 6.33
C VAL A 136 -3.75 3.97 7.86
N ASP A 137 -2.60 4.45 8.33
CA ASP A 137 -2.37 4.64 9.76
C ASP A 137 -3.36 5.65 10.37
N ALA A 138 -3.56 6.78 9.69
CA ALA A 138 -4.42 7.86 10.15
C ALA A 138 -5.91 7.50 10.20
N CYS A 139 -6.36 6.54 9.38
CA CYS A 139 -7.77 6.16 9.28
C CYS A 139 -8.10 4.80 9.91
N LEU A 140 -7.16 3.84 9.89
CA LEU A 140 -7.46 2.45 10.25
C LEU A 140 -6.80 2.05 11.56
N PHE A 141 -5.50 2.30 11.71
CA PHE A 141 -4.73 1.67 12.80
C PHE A 141 -4.51 2.58 14.00
N HIS A 142 -4.25 3.87 13.82
CA HIS A 142 -3.81 4.77 14.89
C HIS A 142 -2.59 4.23 15.65
N ALA A 143 -1.59 3.71 14.93
CA ALA A 143 -0.51 2.91 15.49
C ALA A 143 0.66 3.72 16.09
N ALA A 144 0.59 5.06 16.14
CA ALA A 144 1.66 5.91 16.64
C ALA A 144 2.13 5.52 18.07
N ILE A 145 3.45 5.50 18.25
CA ILE A 145 4.11 5.30 19.54
C ILE A 145 5.05 6.49 19.80
N PRO A 146 4.89 7.26 20.89
CA PRO A 146 3.83 7.13 21.91
C PRO A 146 2.43 7.41 21.34
N PRO A 147 1.37 6.85 21.95
CA PRO A 147 -0.01 7.09 21.51
C PRO A 147 -0.33 8.57 21.39
N LYS A 148 -0.99 8.97 20.31
CA LYS A 148 -1.42 10.35 20.05
C LYS A 148 -2.92 10.41 19.74
N LYS A 149 -3.47 11.62 19.76
CA LYS A 149 -4.80 11.90 19.21
C LYS A 149 -4.68 12.20 17.72
N TYR A 150 -5.49 11.54 16.90
CA TYR A 150 -5.56 11.76 15.45
C TYR A 150 -6.61 12.83 15.07
N GLY A 151 -7.27 13.45 16.05
CA GLY A 151 -8.26 14.52 15.82
C GLY A 151 -9.69 13.99 15.66
N THR A 152 -10.55 14.78 15.00
CA THR A 152 -11.96 14.45 14.76
C THR A 152 -12.10 13.14 13.97
N GLN A 153 -13.09 12.31 14.32
CA GLN A 153 -13.42 11.11 13.57
C GLN A 153 -13.92 11.46 12.16
N TYR A 154 -13.69 10.59 11.18
CA TYR A 154 -14.05 10.82 9.78
C TYR A 154 -15.52 11.26 9.63
N GLU A 155 -16.46 10.57 10.26
CA GLU A 155 -17.91 10.82 10.18
C GLU A 155 -18.34 12.18 10.74
N ASP A 156 -17.57 12.72 11.69
CA ASP A 156 -17.85 13.99 12.37
C ASP A 156 -17.02 15.17 11.82
N ASP A 157 -16.05 14.90 10.96
CA ASP A 157 -15.10 15.90 10.47
C ASP A 157 -15.63 16.61 9.21
N ASP A 158 -15.38 17.93 9.11
CA ASP A 158 -15.82 18.74 7.98
C ASP A 158 -14.93 18.46 6.76
N PRO A 159 -15.47 17.89 5.66
CA PRO A 159 -14.67 17.58 4.48
C PRO A 159 -14.06 18.82 3.81
N ASN A 160 -14.62 20.01 4.03
CA ASN A 160 -14.10 21.27 3.45
C ASN A 160 -13.00 21.91 4.31
N ASN A 161 -12.93 21.56 5.59
CA ASN A 161 -11.95 22.08 6.53
C ASN A 161 -11.55 21.01 7.56
N PRO A 162 -10.91 19.92 7.10
CA PRO A 162 -10.70 18.74 7.93
C PRO A 162 -9.79 19.06 9.10
N GLN A 163 -10.19 18.65 10.30
CA GLN A 163 -9.40 18.74 11.52
C GLN A 163 -8.79 17.38 11.89
N GLY A 164 -9.45 16.28 11.54
CA GLY A 164 -8.96 14.92 11.70
C GLY A 164 -7.84 14.57 10.72
N GLU A 165 -6.87 13.80 11.18
CA GLU A 165 -5.76 13.32 10.34
C GLU A 165 -6.26 12.40 9.23
N CYS A 166 -7.28 11.56 9.46
CA CYS A 166 -7.81 10.67 8.44
C CYS A 166 -8.27 11.43 7.17
N ARG A 167 -9.16 12.43 7.31
CA ARG A 167 -9.60 13.24 6.16
C ARG A 167 -8.47 14.05 5.52
N LYS A 168 -7.53 14.55 6.33
CA LYS A 168 -6.34 15.26 5.81
C LYS A 168 -5.50 14.35 4.92
N GLU A 169 -5.17 13.15 5.38
CA GLU A 169 -4.36 12.20 4.62
C GLU A 169 -5.10 11.70 3.39
N ILE A 170 -6.41 11.42 3.47
CA ILE A 170 -7.23 11.13 2.29
C ILE A 170 -7.13 12.27 1.26
N GLY A 171 -7.24 13.52 1.70
CA GLY A 171 -7.07 14.69 0.83
C GLY A 171 -5.68 14.78 0.18
N LEU A 172 -4.62 14.47 0.94
CA LEU A 172 -3.25 14.45 0.43
C LEU A 172 -3.04 13.35 -0.61
N VAL A 173 -3.43 12.10 -0.32
CA VAL A 173 -3.37 10.98 -1.27
C VAL A 173 -4.17 11.31 -2.53
N ARG A 174 -5.41 11.79 -2.37
CA ARG A 174 -6.27 12.22 -3.48
C ARG A 174 -5.58 13.25 -4.35
N SER A 175 -4.96 14.27 -3.76
CA SER A 175 -4.27 15.32 -4.52
C SER A 175 -3.06 14.82 -5.33
N ARG A 176 -2.37 13.77 -4.85
CA ARG A 176 -1.25 13.14 -5.57
C ARG A 176 -1.71 12.27 -6.74
N LEU A 177 -2.90 11.69 -6.62
CA LEU A 177 -3.49 10.80 -7.62
C LEU A 177 -4.35 11.53 -8.66
N GLN A 178 -4.92 12.68 -8.29
CA GLN A 178 -5.71 13.50 -9.20
C GLN A 178 -4.84 14.20 -10.25
N GLY A 179 -5.39 14.32 -11.46
CA GLY A 179 -4.68 14.86 -12.62
C GLY A 179 -3.68 13.87 -13.22
N ASP A 180 -2.77 14.38 -14.05
CA ASP A 180 -1.82 13.54 -14.78
C ASP A 180 -0.52 13.25 -14.01
N GLY A 181 -0.37 13.71 -12.76
CA GLY A 181 0.89 13.62 -12.01
C GLY A 181 1.39 12.17 -11.81
N MET A 182 0.53 11.31 -11.25
CA MET A 182 0.85 9.88 -11.08
C MET A 182 0.99 9.17 -12.43
N LYS A 183 0.08 9.43 -13.36
CA LYS A 183 0.13 8.86 -14.72
C LYS A 183 1.45 9.17 -15.43
N ASN A 184 1.93 10.41 -15.35
CA ASN A 184 3.20 10.82 -15.93
C ASN A 184 4.38 10.11 -15.27
N LYS A 185 4.38 9.92 -13.94
CA LYS A 185 5.40 9.12 -13.24
C LYS A 185 5.43 7.66 -13.72
N VAL A 186 4.26 7.04 -13.90
CA VAL A 186 4.16 5.69 -14.46
C VAL A 186 4.66 5.66 -15.91
N ALA A 187 4.27 6.63 -16.74
CA ALA A 187 4.73 6.74 -18.11
C ALA A 187 6.26 6.93 -18.22
N ASP A 188 6.84 7.77 -17.37
CA ASP A 188 8.30 7.96 -17.28
C ASP A 188 9.01 6.64 -16.89
N THR A 189 8.40 5.86 -15.99
CA THR A 189 8.90 4.54 -15.59
C THR A 189 8.86 3.54 -16.75
N ILE A 190 7.79 3.54 -17.55
CA ILE A 190 7.66 2.71 -18.75
C ILE A 190 8.68 3.13 -19.82
N HIS A 191 8.90 4.43 -20.02
CA HIS A 191 9.95 4.95 -20.90
C HIS A 191 11.35 4.49 -20.46
N ALA A 192 11.64 4.58 -19.15
CA ALA A 192 12.90 4.09 -18.59
C ALA A 192 13.06 2.59 -18.78
N TRP A 193 12.00 1.80 -18.53
CA TRP A 193 11.97 0.36 -18.78
C TRP A 193 12.30 0.06 -20.25
N ARG A 194 11.63 0.68 -21.22
CA ARG A 194 11.89 0.47 -22.66
C ARG A 194 13.34 0.73 -23.05
N GLY A 195 13.97 1.74 -22.44
CA GLY A 195 15.37 2.10 -22.67
C GLY A 195 16.38 1.26 -21.88
N HIS A 196 15.93 0.40 -20.98
CA HIS A 196 16.80 -0.33 -20.07
C HIS A 196 17.59 -1.44 -20.79
N LYS A 197 18.88 -1.58 -20.45
CA LYS A 197 19.83 -2.53 -21.06
C LYS A 197 19.35 -3.99 -21.05
N ALA A 198 18.54 -4.36 -20.06
CA ALA A 198 18.00 -5.71 -19.92
C ALA A 198 16.93 -6.06 -20.98
N VAL A 199 16.25 -5.06 -21.57
CA VAL A 199 15.12 -5.27 -22.50
C VAL A 199 15.34 -4.68 -23.88
N VAL A 200 16.23 -3.68 -24.05
CA VAL A 200 16.55 -3.14 -25.38
C VAL A 200 17.05 -4.26 -26.30
N GLY A 201 16.39 -4.38 -27.46
CA GLY A 201 16.65 -5.43 -28.45
C GLY A 201 16.34 -6.85 -27.96
N ASN A 202 15.50 -7.03 -26.93
CA ASN A 202 15.17 -8.34 -26.35
C ASN A 202 13.74 -8.83 -26.66
N ASP A 203 12.93 -8.03 -27.38
CA ASP A 203 11.52 -8.32 -27.63
C ASP A 203 10.69 -8.55 -26.36
N ALA A 204 10.99 -7.82 -25.29
CA ALA A 204 10.34 -7.99 -24.00
C ALA A 204 8.94 -7.35 -23.96
N SER A 205 8.06 -7.93 -23.15
CA SER A 205 6.77 -7.36 -22.77
C SER A 205 6.78 -6.89 -21.31
N LEU A 206 6.04 -5.82 -21.03
CA LEU A 206 5.78 -5.27 -19.71
C LEU A 206 4.29 -5.42 -19.40
N PHE A 207 3.99 -6.00 -18.24
CA PHE A 207 2.63 -6.00 -17.68
C PHE A 207 2.66 -5.25 -16.36
N LEU A 208 1.90 -4.16 -16.29
CA LEU A 208 1.68 -3.39 -15.07
C LEU A 208 0.41 -3.87 -14.39
N LEU A 209 0.50 -4.18 -13.11
CA LEU A 209 -0.64 -4.58 -12.28
C LEU A 209 -1.17 -3.35 -11.54
N GLY A 210 -2.50 -3.29 -11.39
CA GLY A 210 -3.15 -2.38 -10.45
C GLY A 210 -3.18 -2.93 -9.03
N TYR A 211 -3.94 -2.29 -8.15
CA TYR A 211 -4.22 -2.70 -6.77
C TYR A 211 -5.72 -3.04 -6.62
N PRO A 212 -6.10 -3.92 -5.69
CA PRO A 212 -7.51 -4.20 -5.44
C PRO A 212 -8.09 -3.20 -4.44
N TRP A 213 -9.41 -3.09 -4.46
CA TRP A 213 -10.12 -2.40 -3.38
C TRP A 213 -9.94 -3.14 -2.06
N PHE A 214 -9.74 -2.38 -0.98
CA PHE A 214 -9.66 -2.91 0.37
C PHE A 214 -11.03 -3.31 0.93
N PHE A 215 -12.07 -2.54 0.59
CA PHE A 215 -13.36 -2.62 1.28
C PHE A 215 -14.51 -2.92 0.31
N ALA A 216 -15.42 -3.79 0.73
CA ALA A 216 -16.80 -3.78 0.31
C ALA A 216 -17.61 -2.82 1.19
N LEU A 217 -18.88 -2.59 0.85
CA LEU A 217 -19.69 -1.47 1.35
C LEU A 217 -20.88 -1.90 2.23
N ALA A 218 -20.81 -3.08 2.84
CA ALA A 218 -21.89 -3.59 3.68
C ALA A 218 -22.07 -2.74 4.96
N GLU A 219 -23.31 -2.42 5.34
CA GLU A 219 -23.64 -1.44 6.39
C GLU A 219 -23.25 -1.90 7.80
N GLN A 220 -23.21 -3.21 8.05
CA GLN A 220 -22.78 -3.75 9.34
C GLN A 220 -21.33 -3.39 9.69
N CYS A 221 -20.52 -2.97 8.73
CA CYS A 221 -19.15 -2.54 9.00
C CYS A 221 -19.05 -1.12 9.57
N ASP A 222 -20.12 -0.31 9.51
CA ASP A 222 -20.06 1.11 9.85
C ASP A 222 -19.73 1.40 11.32
N HIS A 223 -19.90 0.41 12.21
CA HIS A 223 -19.57 0.53 13.63
C HIS A 223 -18.29 -0.24 14.01
N TRP A 224 -17.64 -0.87 13.04
CA TRP A 224 -16.38 -1.59 13.26
C TRP A 224 -15.20 -0.63 13.16
N HIS A 225 -14.07 -0.97 13.76
CA HIS A 225 -12.84 -0.18 13.68
C HIS A 225 -11.61 -1.09 13.59
N PHE A 226 -10.50 -0.69 12.97
CA PHE A 226 -9.28 -1.50 12.94
C PHE A 226 -8.17 -0.97 13.85
N ASN A 227 -8.51 -0.03 14.73
CA ASN A 227 -7.51 0.62 15.56
C ASN A 227 -6.79 -0.39 16.46
N VAL A 228 -5.50 -0.18 16.62
CA VAL A 228 -4.71 -0.90 17.61
C VAL A 228 -5.19 -0.55 19.01
N TRP A 229 -5.00 -1.46 19.94
CA TRP A 229 -5.55 -1.37 21.30
C TRP A 229 -5.02 -0.19 22.13
N TRP A 230 -3.86 0.38 21.79
CA TRP A 230 -3.30 1.55 22.46
C TRP A 230 -3.72 2.88 21.84
N ALA A 231 -4.55 2.86 20.81
CA ALA A 231 -5.10 4.06 20.22
C ALA A 231 -5.89 4.83 21.28
N LEU A 232 -5.66 6.15 21.37
CA LEU A 232 -6.40 7.00 22.32
C LEU A 232 -7.85 7.27 21.88
N GLN A 233 -8.20 6.87 20.66
CA GLN A 233 -9.50 7.05 20.03
C GLN A 233 -9.70 6.01 18.92
N ASN A 234 -10.94 5.56 18.76
CA ASN A 234 -11.32 4.69 17.65
C ASN A 234 -11.71 5.53 16.42
N GLN A 235 -11.56 4.94 15.23
CA GLN A 235 -12.07 5.44 13.96
C GLN A 235 -12.94 4.35 13.35
N ASN A 236 -14.23 4.63 13.19
CA ASN A 236 -15.17 3.70 12.60
C ASN A 236 -14.92 3.54 11.09
N LEU A 237 -15.19 2.36 10.57
CA LEU A 237 -15.12 2.00 9.16
C LEU A 237 -16.40 2.41 8.41
N VAL A 238 -16.87 3.63 8.65
CA VAL A 238 -18.10 4.15 8.03
C VAL A 238 -18.01 4.06 6.51
N LYS A 239 -19.14 3.74 5.87
CA LYS A 239 -19.23 3.49 4.43
C LYS A 239 -18.53 4.54 3.57
N HIS A 240 -18.72 5.82 3.86
CA HIS A 240 -18.09 6.90 3.09
C HIS A 240 -16.56 6.90 3.18
N MET A 241 -15.98 6.52 4.32
CA MET A 241 -14.53 6.36 4.43
C MET A 241 -14.04 5.18 3.56
N ARG A 242 -14.79 4.06 3.55
CA ARG A 242 -14.49 2.91 2.70
C ARG A 242 -14.61 3.24 1.21
N GLU A 243 -15.60 4.05 0.84
CA GLU A 243 -15.76 4.60 -0.52
C GLU A 243 -14.55 5.45 -0.91
N ASP A 244 -14.07 6.35 -0.03
CA ASP A 244 -12.86 7.14 -0.28
C ASP A 244 -11.62 6.26 -0.51
N PHE A 245 -11.43 5.20 0.29
CA PHE A 245 -10.32 4.25 0.11
C PHE A 245 -10.37 3.54 -1.26
N ASN A 246 -11.56 3.09 -1.66
CA ASN A 246 -11.76 2.46 -2.96
C ASN A 246 -11.58 3.46 -4.11
N GLU A 247 -12.03 4.71 -3.95
CA GLU A 247 -11.79 5.78 -4.92
C GLU A 247 -10.28 6.01 -5.12
N MET A 248 -9.48 6.04 -4.05
CA MET A 248 -8.03 6.23 -4.16
C MET A 248 -7.39 5.09 -4.94
N THR A 249 -7.86 3.86 -4.71
CA THR A 249 -7.43 2.69 -5.48
C THR A 249 -7.79 2.85 -6.96
N ASP A 250 -9.01 3.28 -7.27
CA ASP A 250 -9.45 3.52 -8.65
C ASP A 250 -8.64 4.61 -9.35
N LEU A 251 -8.28 5.69 -8.65
CA LEU A 251 -7.44 6.76 -9.20
C LEU A 251 -6.03 6.25 -9.52
N MET A 252 -5.43 5.45 -8.63
CA MET A 252 -4.14 4.81 -8.88
C MET A 252 -4.21 3.88 -10.09
N ASN A 253 -5.18 2.97 -10.11
CA ASN A 253 -5.37 2.00 -11.19
C ASN A 253 -5.63 2.69 -12.53
N ARG A 254 -6.41 3.76 -12.54
CA ARG A 254 -6.63 4.59 -13.73
C ARG A 254 -5.34 5.21 -14.22
N ALA A 255 -4.52 5.78 -13.33
CA ALA A 255 -3.24 6.37 -13.70
C ALA A 255 -2.29 5.34 -14.32
N ILE A 256 -2.20 4.13 -13.73
CA ILE A 256 -1.38 3.03 -14.26
C ILE A 256 -1.90 2.58 -15.64
N ARG A 257 -3.21 2.36 -15.75
CA ARG A 257 -3.86 1.92 -17.00
C ARG A 257 -3.66 2.93 -18.12
N GLU A 258 -4.00 4.20 -17.88
CA GLU A 258 -3.88 5.26 -18.88
C GLU A 258 -2.42 5.49 -19.30
N ALA A 259 -1.46 5.37 -18.38
CA ALA A 259 -0.05 5.43 -18.72
C ALA A 259 0.35 4.29 -19.65
N ALA A 260 -0.03 3.05 -19.34
CA ALA A 260 0.24 1.88 -20.17
C ALA A 260 -0.39 2.02 -21.58
N GLU A 261 -1.68 2.40 -21.64
CA GLU A 261 -2.44 2.55 -22.88
C GLU A 261 -1.92 3.70 -23.75
N SER A 262 -1.34 4.76 -23.16
CA SER A 262 -0.79 5.90 -23.90
C SER A 262 0.36 5.54 -24.85
N PHE A 263 1.00 4.38 -24.65
CA PHE A 263 2.08 3.90 -25.49
C PHE A 263 1.62 3.22 -26.79
N ASP A 264 0.33 2.88 -26.91
CA ASP A 264 -0.27 2.18 -28.05
C ASP A 264 0.59 0.98 -28.52
N ASP A 265 1.08 0.20 -27.56
CA ASP A 265 1.97 -0.94 -27.80
C ASP A 265 1.39 -2.20 -27.14
N PRO A 266 1.06 -3.25 -27.91
CA PRO A 266 0.50 -4.49 -27.36
C PRO A 266 1.45 -5.21 -26.39
N LYS A 267 2.73 -4.84 -26.35
CA LYS A 267 3.72 -5.37 -25.39
C LYS A 267 3.75 -4.64 -24.07
N ILE A 268 3.03 -3.53 -23.91
CA ILE A 268 2.87 -2.81 -22.64
C ILE A 268 1.39 -2.88 -22.28
N GLN A 269 1.06 -3.62 -21.23
CA GLN A 269 -0.32 -3.86 -20.86
C GLN A 269 -0.59 -3.59 -19.39
N TYR A 270 -1.80 -3.14 -19.11
CA TYR A 270 -2.35 -3.11 -17.77
C TYR A 270 -3.14 -4.39 -17.47
N ILE A 271 -2.99 -4.92 -16.26
CA ILE A 271 -3.75 -6.03 -15.70
C ILE A 271 -4.53 -5.52 -14.49
N ASP A 272 -5.86 -5.57 -14.58
CA ASP A 272 -6.74 -5.29 -13.46
C ASP A 272 -6.83 -6.51 -12.54
N ILE A 273 -6.25 -6.41 -11.35
CA ILE A 273 -6.27 -7.47 -10.34
C ILE A 273 -7.34 -7.24 -9.26
N ASN A 274 -8.08 -6.13 -9.30
CA ASN A 274 -9.20 -5.89 -8.37
C ASN A 274 -10.25 -7.02 -8.36
N PRO A 275 -10.59 -7.67 -9.50
CA PRO A 275 -11.54 -8.79 -9.49
C PRO A 275 -11.10 -10.00 -8.65
N ALA A 276 -9.80 -10.16 -8.36
CA ALA A 276 -9.31 -11.25 -7.49
C ALA A 276 -9.85 -11.16 -6.06
N PHE A 277 -10.36 -9.99 -5.65
CA PHE A 277 -10.86 -9.74 -4.31
C PHE A 277 -12.40 -9.63 -4.26
N ASN A 278 -13.12 -9.90 -5.34
CA ASN A 278 -14.58 -9.87 -5.32
C ASN A 278 -15.15 -10.90 -4.32
N ASN A 279 -15.97 -10.46 -3.38
CA ASN A 279 -16.49 -11.24 -2.24
C ASN A 279 -15.42 -11.64 -1.21
N HIS A 280 -14.24 -11.03 -1.28
CA HIS A 280 -13.10 -11.32 -0.40
C HIS A 280 -12.46 -10.05 0.19
N ARG A 281 -13.14 -8.91 0.09
CA ARG A 281 -12.71 -7.64 0.69
C ARG A 281 -13.04 -7.60 2.18
N PHE A 282 -12.50 -6.61 2.88
CA PHE A 282 -13.06 -6.24 4.17
C PHE A 282 -14.51 -5.81 4.02
N CYS A 283 -15.35 -6.06 5.02
CA CYS A 283 -16.74 -5.60 5.07
C CYS A 283 -17.65 -6.11 3.92
N GLU A 284 -17.42 -7.32 3.42
CA GLU A 284 -18.35 -7.98 2.48
C GLU A 284 -19.67 -8.35 3.18
N GLU A 285 -20.75 -8.42 2.39
CA GLU A 285 -22.08 -8.76 2.90
C GLU A 285 -22.08 -10.13 3.58
N GLY A 286 -22.65 -10.22 4.78
CA GLY A 286 -22.69 -11.46 5.55
C GLY A 286 -21.36 -11.90 6.19
N HIS A 287 -20.28 -11.14 6.05
CA HIS A 287 -19.06 -11.38 6.85
C HIS A 287 -19.28 -10.86 8.27
N SER A 288 -18.78 -11.61 9.25
CA SER A 288 -18.75 -11.22 10.66
C SER A 288 -17.54 -10.33 10.98
N ARG A 289 -17.50 -9.80 12.20
CA ARG A 289 -16.33 -9.10 12.73
C ARG A 289 -15.10 -10.03 12.79
N THR A 290 -15.30 -11.28 13.22
CA THR A 290 -14.24 -12.29 13.28
C THR A 290 -13.72 -12.67 11.89
N ASP A 291 -14.57 -12.66 10.86
CA ASP A 291 -14.14 -12.88 9.47
C ASP A 291 -13.17 -11.80 8.98
N GLN A 292 -13.20 -10.60 9.56
CA GLN A 292 -12.25 -9.53 9.21
C GLN A 292 -10.86 -9.78 9.79
N LEU A 293 -10.70 -10.70 10.73
CA LEU A 293 -9.43 -11.02 11.36
C LEU A 293 -8.66 -12.06 10.52
N ASN A 294 -7.37 -12.20 10.79
CA ASN A 294 -6.45 -13.14 10.12
C ASN A 294 -6.78 -14.64 10.35
N TRP A 295 -8.00 -14.97 10.79
CA TRP A 295 -8.47 -16.30 11.20
C TRP A 295 -9.51 -16.88 10.25
N SER A 296 -9.90 -16.13 9.22
CA SER A 296 -10.87 -16.55 8.22
C SER A 296 -10.23 -16.52 6.85
N ASN A 297 -10.61 -17.46 5.99
CA ASN A 297 -10.26 -17.44 4.58
C ASN A 297 -11.29 -16.66 3.74
N LYS A 298 -12.29 -16.03 4.38
CA LYS A 298 -13.27 -15.22 3.66
C LYS A 298 -12.68 -13.91 3.18
N VAL A 299 -11.78 -13.30 3.94
CA VAL A 299 -11.13 -12.05 3.56
C VAL A 299 -9.71 -12.35 3.08
N HIS A 300 -9.38 -11.92 1.87
CA HIS A 300 -8.11 -12.22 1.24
C HIS A 300 -7.02 -11.18 1.54
N ILE A 301 -7.25 -10.31 2.52
CA ILE A 301 -6.35 -9.23 2.93
C ILE A 301 -6.06 -9.37 4.42
N TRP A 302 -4.78 -9.25 4.82
CA TRP A 302 -4.41 -9.28 6.24
C TRP A 302 -4.88 -8.02 6.97
N ASN A 303 -5.44 -8.17 8.17
CA ASN A 303 -5.98 -7.06 8.98
C ASN A 303 -5.33 -6.91 10.36
N ASN A 304 -4.57 -7.90 10.81
CA ASN A 304 -3.98 -7.84 12.14
C ASN A 304 -2.45 -7.69 12.07
N PRO A 305 -1.91 -6.54 12.53
CA PRO A 305 -0.48 -6.26 12.46
C PRO A 305 0.38 -7.10 13.42
N ALA A 306 -0.20 -7.77 14.43
CA ALA A 306 0.60 -8.51 15.40
C ALA A 306 0.32 -10.02 15.44
N LYS A 307 1.32 -10.70 15.99
CA LYS A 307 1.21 -12.06 16.48
C LYS A 307 0.48 -12.05 17.82
N TRP A 308 -0.63 -12.77 17.89
CA TRP A 308 -1.42 -12.89 19.10
C TRP A 308 -1.46 -14.31 19.61
N PHE A 309 -1.46 -14.45 20.92
CA PHE A 309 -1.83 -15.65 21.64
C PHE A 309 -3.20 -15.41 22.25
N VAL A 310 -4.21 -16.05 21.68
CA VAL A 310 -5.60 -15.93 22.13
C VAL A 310 -5.88 -17.07 23.08
N THR A 311 -6.22 -16.79 24.33
CA THR A 311 -6.62 -17.82 25.31
C THR A 311 -8.11 -17.72 25.55
N ILE A 312 -8.87 -18.76 25.23
CA ILE A 312 -10.29 -18.86 25.56
C ILE A 312 -10.42 -19.73 26.81
N LYS A 313 -11.13 -19.23 27.82
CA LYS A 313 -11.47 -19.94 29.05
C LYS A 313 -12.98 -20.16 29.08
N ASN A 314 -13.40 -21.41 29.23
CA ASN A 314 -14.80 -21.82 29.36
C ASN A 314 -14.95 -22.70 30.62
N GLY A 315 -15.42 -22.11 31.71
CA GLY A 315 -15.43 -22.73 33.03
C GLY A 315 -14.02 -23.07 33.50
N ASN A 316 -13.73 -24.36 33.67
CA ASN A 316 -12.41 -24.85 34.08
C ASN A 316 -11.47 -25.18 32.92
N GLU A 317 -11.97 -25.13 31.68
CA GLU A 317 -11.18 -25.40 30.49
C GLU A 317 -10.54 -24.12 29.98
N ALA A 318 -9.27 -24.17 29.61
CA ALA A 318 -8.55 -23.06 29.01
C ALA A 318 -7.70 -23.58 27.85
N LYS A 319 -7.78 -22.92 26.71
CA LYS A 319 -6.96 -23.25 25.53
C LYS A 319 -6.40 -21.99 24.90
N THR A 320 -5.10 -22.02 24.60
CA THR A 320 -4.39 -20.93 23.94
C THR A 320 -4.14 -21.29 22.47
N TYR A 321 -4.42 -20.33 21.59
CA TYR A 321 -4.30 -20.40 20.14
C TYR A 321 -3.21 -19.42 19.70
N ASN A 322 -2.30 -19.85 18.84
CA ASN A 322 -1.30 -18.97 18.22
C ASN A 322 -1.85 -18.51 16.87
N THR A 323 -2.17 -17.23 16.74
CA THR A 323 -2.85 -16.69 15.56
C THR A 323 -1.99 -16.62 14.30
N THR A 324 -0.69 -16.91 14.41
CA THR A 324 0.19 -17.06 13.24
C THR A 324 0.40 -18.53 12.85
N ALA A 325 -0.20 -19.47 13.58
CA ALA A 325 -0.21 -20.89 13.27
C ALA A 325 -1.59 -21.31 12.73
N ASP A 326 -1.69 -22.52 12.18
CA ASP A 326 -2.93 -23.06 11.59
C ASP A 326 -4.03 -23.38 12.62
N GLU A 327 -3.89 -22.95 13.88
CA GLU A 327 -4.84 -23.23 14.96
C GLU A 327 -5.65 -21.98 15.32
N ILE A 328 -6.88 -21.92 14.81
CA ILE A 328 -7.81 -20.80 14.96
C ILE A 328 -8.72 -21.01 16.18
N PRO A 329 -8.97 -19.97 17.01
CA PRO A 329 -9.96 -20.04 18.09
C PRO A 329 -11.39 -20.28 17.55
N PRO A 330 -12.25 -21.01 18.27
CA PRO A 330 -13.65 -21.20 17.91
C PRO A 330 -14.37 -19.86 17.65
N THR A 331 -14.82 -19.64 16.42
CA THR A 331 -15.49 -18.40 15.99
C THR A 331 -16.71 -18.08 16.85
N GLU A 332 -17.50 -19.08 17.24
CA GLU A 332 -18.68 -18.90 18.09
C GLU A 332 -18.34 -18.26 19.46
N ASP A 333 -17.21 -18.67 20.06
CA ASP A 333 -16.79 -18.14 21.35
C ASP A 333 -16.18 -16.75 21.21
N VAL A 334 -15.40 -16.52 20.14
CA VAL A 334 -14.87 -15.18 19.81
C VAL A 334 -16.01 -14.19 19.58
N ASP A 335 -17.00 -14.54 18.76
CA ASP A 335 -18.12 -13.65 18.42
C ASP A 335 -18.93 -13.23 19.65
N LYS A 336 -19.04 -14.08 20.68
CA LYS A 336 -19.71 -13.75 21.95
C LYS A 336 -18.94 -12.73 22.79
N LEU A 337 -17.63 -12.59 22.57
CA LEU A 337 -16.71 -11.86 23.47
C LEU A 337 -16.07 -10.63 22.83
N ILE A 338 -15.84 -10.63 21.52
CA ILE A 338 -15.01 -9.63 20.83
C ILE A 338 -15.54 -8.19 20.97
N GLU A 339 -16.85 -8.02 21.14
CA GLU A 339 -17.51 -6.74 21.36
C GLU A 339 -17.53 -6.30 22.84
N HIS A 340 -16.89 -7.05 23.73
CA HIS A 340 -16.84 -6.79 25.17
C HIS A 340 -15.40 -6.70 25.71
N PRO A 341 -14.54 -5.80 25.16
CA PRO A 341 -13.19 -5.62 25.67
C PRO A 341 -13.20 -4.94 27.05
N GLU A 342 -12.29 -5.37 27.92
CA GLU A 342 -11.87 -4.65 29.11
C GLU A 342 -10.68 -3.72 28.81
N GLU A 343 -10.32 -2.88 29.78
CA GLU A 343 -9.15 -2.02 29.68
C GLU A 343 -7.87 -2.86 29.51
N PRO A 344 -7.02 -2.57 28.51
CA PRO A 344 -5.77 -3.27 28.29
C PRO A 344 -4.84 -3.20 29.51
N THR A 345 -4.15 -4.30 29.80
CA THR A 345 -3.14 -4.37 30.88
C THR A 345 -1.75 -4.69 30.32
N VAL A 346 -0.71 -4.24 31.02
CA VAL A 346 0.70 -4.47 30.65
C VAL A 346 1.35 -5.40 31.66
N GLU A 347 1.84 -6.54 31.19
CA GLU A 347 2.52 -7.57 31.97
C GLU A 347 3.97 -7.74 31.51
N GLY A 348 4.88 -6.94 32.07
CA GLY A 348 6.26 -6.90 31.61
C GLY A 348 6.35 -6.29 30.21
N ASN A 349 6.82 -7.07 29.23
CA ASN A 349 6.80 -6.66 27.82
C ASN A 349 5.51 -7.06 27.10
N ASN A 350 4.64 -7.83 27.74
CA ASN A 350 3.40 -8.28 27.11
C ASN A 350 2.29 -7.27 27.32
N VAL A 351 1.43 -7.19 26.33
CA VAL A 351 0.13 -6.54 26.41
C VAL A 351 -0.91 -7.64 26.51
N VAL A 352 -1.86 -7.46 27.40
CA VAL A 352 -2.99 -8.37 27.59
C VAL A 352 -4.29 -7.59 27.43
N LEU A 353 -5.09 -7.94 26.42
CA LEU A 353 -6.49 -7.52 26.30
C LEU A 353 -7.39 -8.64 26.81
N THR A 354 -8.26 -8.32 27.74
CA THR A 354 -9.26 -9.26 28.24
C THR A 354 -10.61 -8.92 27.64
N PHE A 355 -11.39 -9.94 27.31
CA PHE A 355 -12.73 -9.85 26.79
C PHE A 355 -13.66 -10.66 27.70
N TYR A 356 -14.71 -10.02 28.18
CA TYR A 356 -15.66 -10.63 29.10
C TYR A 356 -17.08 -10.14 28.82
N ASN A 357 -17.97 -11.09 28.52
CA ASN A 357 -19.38 -10.81 28.31
C ASN A 357 -20.21 -11.31 29.52
N PRO A 358 -20.89 -10.43 30.27
CA PRO A 358 -21.74 -10.82 31.40
C PRO A 358 -22.84 -11.83 31.07
N ASP A 359 -23.30 -11.90 29.82
CA ASP A 359 -24.30 -12.87 29.37
C ASP A 359 -23.73 -14.31 29.28
N TYR A 360 -22.40 -14.44 29.26
CA TYR A 360 -21.66 -15.70 29.24
C TYR A 360 -20.61 -15.72 30.37
N PRO A 361 -21.02 -15.79 31.65
CA PRO A 361 -20.12 -15.54 32.78
C PRO A 361 -19.00 -16.58 32.96
N ASP A 362 -19.17 -17.77 32.38
CA ASP A 362 -18.16 -18.83 32.39
C ASP A 362 -17.17 -18.69 31.21
N LEU A 363 -17.41 -17.79 30.27
CA LEU A 363 -16.63 -17.61 29.05
C LEU A 363 -15.83 -16.31 29.11
N SER A 364 -14.53 -16.40 28.87
CA SER A 364 -13.65 -15.23 28.74
C SER A 364 -12.58 -15.49 27.68
N MET A 365 -12.06 -14.41 27.11
CA MET A 365 -11.00 -14.47 26.12
C MET A 365 -9.90 -13.48 26.47
N GLU A 366 -8.65 -13.89 26.31
CA GLU A 366 -7.48 -13.09 26.61
C GLU A 366 -6.60 -13.05 25.38
N TRP A 367 -6.28 -11.88 24.85
CA TRP A 367 -5.35 -11.69 23.75
C TRP A 367 -4.04 -11.17 24.30
N LYS A 368 -2.98 -11.95 24.10
CA LYS A 368 -1.64 -11.64 24.59
C LYS A 368 -0.65 -11.51 23.45
N THR A 369 0.21 -10.50 23.51
CA THR A 369 1.24 -10.24 22.49
C THR A 369 2.42 -9.49 23.10
N ASP A 370 3.62 -9.63 22.53
CA ASP A 370 4.78 -8.86 22.98
C ASP A 370 4.70 -7.44 22.38
N SER A 371 4.91 -6.42 23.19
CA SER A 371 4.97 -5.03 22.74
C SER A 371 5.99 -4.79 21.62
N LYS A 372 7.02 -5.65 21.52
CA LYS A 372 8.00 -5.63 20.42
C LYS A 372 7.42 -6.08 19.09
N ASP A 373 6.42 -6.95 19.09
CA ASP A 373 5.76 -7.43 17.87
C ASP A 373 5.03 -6.28 17.14
N PHE A 374 4.74 -5.19 17.86
CA PHE A 374 4.22 -3.94 17.29
C PHE A 374 5.27 -2.84 17.13
N ALA A 375 6.42 -2.95 17.82
CA ALA A 375 7.41 -1.87 17.90
C ALA A 375 8.14 -1.62 16.59
N ALA A 376 8.10 -2.55 15.63
CA ALA A 376 8.64 -2.29 14.30
C ALA A 376 7.54 -2.03 13.27
N LEU A 377 7.23 -0.74 13.19
CA LEU A 377 7.14 -0.04 11.91
C LEU A 377 8.53 0.51 11.49
N SER A 378 9.60 0.09 12.17
CA SER A 378 10.96 0.62 12.01
C SER A 378 12.06 -0.44 12.08
N GLY A 379 11.84 -1.62 11.46
CA GLY A 379 12.93 -2.37 10.83
C GLY A 379 13.51 -3.62 11.49
N ASP A 380 12.85 -4.26 12.47
CA ASP A 380 13.37 -5.51 13.09
C ASP A 380 12.29 -6.53 13.52
N THR A 381 11.01 -6.31 13.20
CA THR A 381 9.97 -7.32 13.44
C THR A 381 9.92 -8.33 12.30
N GLU A 382 9.67 -9.59 12.66
CA GLU A 382 8.98 -10.55 11.79
C GLU A 382 7.81 -9.80 11.13
N GLY A 383 7.85 -9.58 9.80
CA GLY A 383 7.03 -8.62 8.98
C GLY A 383 5.50 -8.73 9.04
N SER A 384 4.95 -9.25 10.14
CA SER A 384 3.54 -9.36 10.49
C SER A 384 2.82 -8.03 10.53
N VAL A 385 3.51 -6.96 10.94
CA VAL A 385 2.95 -5.59 10.90
C VAL A 385 2.94 -5.09 9.46
N ASP A 386 4.06 -5.26 8.76
CA ASP A 386 4.26 -4.76 7.40
C ASP A 386 3.32 -5.41 6.38
N ARG A 387 2.93 -6.67 6.58
CA ARG A 387 1.96 -7.37 5.71
C ARG A 387 0.51 -6.91 5.91
N THR A 388 0.21 -6.08 6.91
CA THR A 388 -1.17 -5.62 7.10
C THR A 388 -1.61 -4.87 5.85
N LEU A 389 -2.85 -5.11 5.43
CA LEU A 389 -3.42 -4.69 4.15
C LEU A 389 -2.76 -5.29 2.90
N HIS A 390 -1.92 -6.30 3.03
CA HIS A 390 -1.41 -7.07 1.87
C HIS A 390 -2.23 -8.34 1.64
N PRO A 391 -2.14 -8.94 0.44
CA PRO A 391 -2.83 -10.18 0.14
C PRO A 391 -2.40 -11.33 1.08
N THR A 392 -3.36 -12.15 1.44
CA THR A 392 -3.13 -13.48 2.03
C THR A 392 -2.54 -14.43 0.98
N GLU A 393 -2.21 -15.66 1.38
CA GLU A 393 -1.84 -16.71 0.42
C GLU A 393 -2.94 -16.93 -0.64
N ASP A 394 -4.21 -17.01 -0.21
CA ASP A 394 -5.34 -17.15 -1.14
C ASP A 394 -5.53 -15.89 -2.01
N GLY A 395 -5.33 -14.69 -1.46
CA GLY A 395 -5.32 -13.46 -2.24
C GLY A 395 -4.25 -13.44 -3.34
N HIS A 396 -3.02 -13.84 -3.03
CA HIS A 396 -1.96 -13.95 -4.02
C HIS A 396 -2.22 -15.03 -5.06
N LYS A 397 -2.86 -16.13 -4.67
CA LYS A 397 -3.30 -17.20 -5.59
C LYS A 397 -4.31 -16.68 -6.60
N ASP A 398 -5.31 -15.92 -6.17
CA ASP A 398 -6.34 -15.36 -7.05
C ASP A 398 -5.78 -14.26 -7.97
N MET A 399 -4.90 -13.40 -7.44
CA MET A 399 -4.14 -12.44 -8.27
C MET A 399 -3.30 -13.16 -9.33
N GLY A 400 -2.55 -14.18 -8.92
CA GLY A 400 -1.71 -14.98 -9.81
C GLY A 400 -2.51 -15.65 -10.92
N ALA A 401 -3.72 -16.14 -10.63
CA ALA A 401 -4.60 -16.73 -11.63
C ALA A 401 -5.01 -15.73 -12.73
N ILE A 402 -5.34 -14.48 -12.36
CA ILE A 402 -5.66 -13.42 -13.34
C ILE A 402 -4.45 -13.11 -14.22
N VAL A 403 -3.26 -12.99 -13.62
CA VAL A 403 -2.02 -12.71 -14.36
C VAL A 403 -1.69 -13.84 -15.32
N VAL A 404 -1.77 -15.09 -14.87
CA VAL A 404 -1.55 -16.29 -15.69
C VAL A 404 -2.49 -16.30 -16.89
N GLU A 405 -3.78 -16.04 -16.68
CA GLU A 405 -4.76 -15.99 -17.77
C GLU A 405 -4.43 -14.90 -18.79
N ARG A 406 -4.02 -13.70 -18.34
CA ARG A 406 -3.60 -12.64 -19.26
C ARG A 406 -2.35 -13.03 -20.06
N LEU A 407 -1.37 -13.70 -19.43
CA LEU A 407 -0.16 -14.17 -20.10
C LEU A 407 -0.49 -15.23 -21.16
N LYS A 408 -1.40 -16.17 -20.88
CA LYS A 408 -1.90 -17.14 -21.87
C LYS A 408 -2.47 -16.44 -23.09
N GLN A 409 -3.37 -15.50 -22.89
CA GLN A 409 -4.02 -14.74 -23.96
C GLN A 409 -3.00 -14.02 -24.84
N THR A 410 -2.05 -13.33 -24.22
CA THR A 410 -1.08 -12.49 -24.92
C THR A 410 0.01 -13.31 -25.62
N LEU A 411 0.61 -14.28 -24.92
CA LEU A 411 1.83 -14.94 -25.38
C LEU A 411 1.57 -16.19 -26.22
N GLN A 412 0.38 -16.78 -26.11
CA GLN A 412 -0.01 -17.96 -26.89
C GLN A 412 -1.00 -17.64 -28.02
N ASN A 413 -1.27 -16.35 -28.29
CA ASN A 413 -2.26 -15.90 -29.28
C ASN A 413 -3.63 -16.56 -29.10
N GLN A 414 -4.02 -16.87 -27.87
CA GLN A 414 -5.36 -17.40 -27.61
C GLN A 414 -6.35 -16.24 -27.70
N ASN A 415 -7.25 -16.27 -28.70
CA ASN A 415 -8.43 -15.41 -28.80
C ASN A 415 -9.46 -15.78 -27.70
N VAL A 416 -9.07 -15.71 -26.44
CA VAL A 416 -10.02 -15.80 -25.34
C VAL A 416 -10.56 -14.39 -25.13
N THR A 417 -11.88 -14.26 -25.15
CA THR A 417 -12.56 -13.01 -24.78
C THR A 417 -12.01 -12.58 -23.42
N PRO A 418 -11.52 -11.33 -23.25
CA PRO A 418 -11.11 -10.85 -21.94
C PRO A 418 -12.22 -11.19 -20.95
N PRO A 419 -11.92 -11.66 -19.72
CA PRO A 419 -12.94 -11.70 -18.70
C PRO A 419 -13.58 -10.32 -18.71
N GLN A 420 -14.89 -10.27 -19.00
CA GLN A 420 -15.60 -9.01 -19.05
C GLN A 420 -15.18 -8.29 -17.78
N SER A 421 -14.53 -7.14 -17.95
CA SER A 421 -14.50 -6.12 -16.91
C SER A 421 -15.97 -5.99 -16.56
N THR A 422 -16.38 -6.65 -15.48
CA THR A 422 -17.60 -6.29 -14.80
C THR A 422 -17.32 -4.85 -14.52
N SER A 423 -17.92 -3.96 -15.32
CA SER A 423 -17.99 -2.57 -15.02
C SER A 423 -18.65 -2.54 -13.66
N VAL A 424 -17.80 -2.56 -12.64
CA VAL A 424 -18.10 -1.93 -11.37
C VAL A 424 -18.74 -0.62 -11.81
N PRO A 425 -20.02 -0.37 -11.44
CA PRO A 425 -20.68 0.86 -11.83
C PRO A 425 -19.69 1.95 -11.43
N GLN A 426 -19.20 2.70 -12.43
CA GLN A 426 -18.53 3.95 -12.16
C GLN A 426 -19.44 4.64 -11.15
N PRO A 427 -18.96 4.97 -9.93
CA PRO A 427 -19.77 5.74 -9.01
C PRO A 427 -20.22 6.93 -9.84
N THR A 428 -21.52 7.02 -10.10
CA THR A 428 -22.08 8.26 -10.61
C THR A 428 -21.63 9.26 -9.58
N LEU A 429 -20.65 10.09 -9.96
CA LEU A 429 -20.31 11.29 -9.21
C LEU A 429 -21.67 11.86 -8.83
N GLN A 430 -21.98 11.89 -7.53
CA GLN A 430 -23.18 12.57 -7.10
C GLN A 430 -23.15 13.92 -7.79
N PRO A 431 -24.23 14.32 -8.48
CA PRO A 431 -24.26 15.65 -9.06
C PRO A 431 -23.87 16.60 -7.95
N GLU A 432 -22.87 17.44 -8.23
CA GLU A 432 -22.47 18.55 -7.39
C GLU A 432 -23.76 19.15 -6.82
N PRO A 433 -23.95 19.21 -5.48
CA PRO A 433 -25.21 19.66 -4.91
C PRO A 433 -25.55 20.98 -5.58
N GLU A 434 -26.76 21.06 -6.17
CA GLU A 434 -27.21 22.30 -6.79
C GLU A 434 -26.94 23.43 -5.80
N PRO A 435 -26.33 24.55 -6.24
CA PRO A 435 -25.99 25.64 -5.34
C PRO A 435 -27.24 25.98 -4.54
N THR A 436 -27.15 25.78 -3.23
CA THR A 436 -28.20 26.15 -2.29
C THR A 436 -28.65 27.56 -2.67
N PRO A 437 -29.95 27.80 -2.94
CA PRO A 437 -30.41 29.13 -3.32
C PRO A 437 -29.89 30.12 -2.27
N GLU A 438 -29.24 31.19 -2.75
CA GLU A 438 -28.77 32.26 -1.89
C GLU A 438 -29.90 32.63 -0.92
N PRO A 439 -29.63 32.67 0.40
CA PRO A 439 -30.65 33.05 1.36
C PRO A 439 -31.23 34.40 0.94
N GLU A 440 -32.57 34.49 0.90
CA GLU A 440 -33.25 35.76 0.65
C GLU A 440 -32.64 36.83 1.57
N PRO A 441 -32.34 38.03 1.04
CA PRO A 441 -31.71 39.07 1.81
C PRO A 441 -32.54 39.34 3.07
N THR A 442 -31.93 39.11 4.23
CA THR A 442 -32.50 39.45 5.53
C THR A 442 -33.02 40.90 5.47
N PRO A 443 -34.28 41.17 5.87
CA PRO A 443 -34.80 42.52 5.87
C PRO A 443 -33.87 43.43 6.68
N GLU A 444 -33.54 44.59 6.10
CA GLU A 444 -32.71 45.62 6.73
C GLU A 444 -33.24 45.89 8.15
N PRO A 445 -32.37 45.83 9.18
CA PRO A 445 -32.79 46.14 10.54
C PRO A 445 -33.28 47.60 10.59
N GLU A 446 -34.42 47.81 11.25
CA GLU A 446 -34.94 49.15 11.51
C GLU A 446 -33.86 50.03 12.15
N PRO A 447 -33.77 51.32 11.76
CA PRO A 447 -32.73 52.20 12.24
C PRO A 447 -32.76 52.30 13.77
N THR A 448 -31.65 51.92 14.38
CA THR A 448 -31.42 52.06 15.82
C THR A 448 -31.56 53.54 16.20
N PRO A 449 -32.34 53.90 17.24
CA PRO A 449 -32.48 55.30 17.65
C PRO A 449 -31.11 55.88 18.03
N GLU A 450 -30.84 57.10 17.54
CA GLU A 450 -29.59 57.82 17.80
C GLU A 450 -29.30 57.92 19.31
N PRO A 451 -28.08 57.62 19.77
CA PRO A 451 -27.71 57.80 21.16
C PRO A 451 -27.73 59.28 21.51
N THR A 452 -28.49 59.60 22.57
CA THR A 452 -28.54 60.94 23.14
C THR A 452 -27.13 61.34 23.59
N ARG A 453 -26.58 62.42 23.01
CA ARG A 453 -25.23 62.91 23.33
C ARG A 453 -25.16 63.31 24.80
N ASP A 454 -24.24 62.68 25.52
CA ASP A 454 -23.85 63.05 26.88
C ASP A 454 -22.98 64.34 26.84
N PRO A 455 -23.36 65.44 27.50
CA PRO A 455 -22.66 66.74 27.39
C PRO A 455 -21.26 66.78 28.01
N LEU A 456 -20.78 65.71 28.63
CA LEU A 456 -19.54 65.73 29.43
C LEU A 456 -18.28 65.24 28.69
N ALA A 457 -18.38 64.82 27.43
CA ALA A 457 -17.23 64.33 26.66
C ALA A 457 -16.50 65.41 25.83
N ASP A 458 -17.03 66.63 25.73
CA ASP A 458 -16.55 67.65 24.78
C ASP A 458 -15.42 68.56 25.33
N GLU A 459 -15.00 68.40 26.60
CA GLU A 459 -13.92 69.21 27.17
C GLU A 459 -12.51 68.57 27.12
N CYS A 460 -12.38 67.29 26.74
CA CYS A 460 -11.06 66.64 26.73
C CYS A 460 -10.29 66.78 25.39
N SER A 461 -10.94 67.23 24.31
CA SER A 461 -10.33 67.25 22.97
C SER A 461 -9.74 68.59 22.51
N ARG A 462 -9.73 69.65 23.34
CA ARG A 462 -9.26 70.99 22.91
C ARG A 462 -7.91 71.47 23.46
N SER A 463 -7.19 70.65 24.19
CA SER A 463 -5.86 71.04 24.65
C SER A 463 -5.04 69.79 24.96
N LEU A 464 -4.19 69.36 24.03
CA LEU A 464 -2.83 68.84 24.27
C LEU A 464 -2.23 68.30 22.96
N GLY A 465 -1.03 68.77 22.63
CA GLY A 465 -0.32 68.53 21.37
C GLY A 465 0.29 67.13 21.24
N LYS A 466 0.67 66.79 20.01
CA LYS A 466 1.27 65.52 19.59
C LYS A 466 2.63 65.28 20.26
N GLU A 467 2.63 64.66 21.43
CA GLU A 467 3.70 63.75 21.91
C GLU A 467 3.25 63.12 23.24
N LYS A 468 3.30 61.79 23.32
CA LYS A 468 2.78 60.89 24.38
C LYS A 468 1.28 60.58 24.33
N ARG A 469 0.94 59.54 23.57
CA ARG A 469 -0.31 58.76 23.71
C ARG A 469 -0.03 57.34 24.20
N GLN A 470 0.75 57.21 25.27
CA GLN A 470 0.80 55.96 26.04
C GLN A 470 0.68 56.34 27.51
N HIS A 471 -0.37 55.79 28.12
CA HIS A 471 -0.90 56.03 29.47
C HIS A 471 -1.85 57.22 29.60
N ILE A 472 -2.99 56.94 30.26
CA ILE A 472 -4.11 57.82 30.62
C ILE A 472 -5.22 57.85 29.56
N CYS A 473 -5.99 56.76 29.51
CA CYS A 473 -7.45 56.67 29.33
C CYS A 473 -7.76 55.16 29.35
N ALA A 474 -7.99 54.62 30.55
CA ALA A 474 -8.49 53.26 30.74
C ALA A 474 -10.01 53.27 30.63
#